data_AF-A0A847LY54-F1
#
_entry.id   AF-A0A847LY54-F1
#
_cell.length_a   1.000
_cell.length_b   1.000
_cell.length_c   1.000
_cell.angle_alpha   90.00
_cell.angle_beta   90.00
_cell.angle_gamma   90.00
#
_symmetry.space_group_name_H-M   'P 1'
#
loop_
_entity.id
_entity.type
_entity.pdbx_description
1 polymer ?
#
loop_
_entity_poly.entity_id
_entity_poly.type
_entity_poly.pdbx_seq_one_letter_code
_entity_poly.pdbx_strand_id
1 'polypeptide(L)'
;MKSSWKLTSFGIGLLILSSCANLAVPTSDQKTAAGLQSETESPLGGGNTGEVLPLSSDNLATEPVSVPRSSDPFVSGLALFYISVSSDLALVPADVGQGDAAIPEPVVRQFKAEYERALVSFVPLGGVLGADRLHRWTNKKGDGSTVTALVQNWKSTIPLPNGYGLPQLILAMDGSDGGPVYCIIPPILDLYSQNRGIGRAAGLAGYGKPMTGSFLMRDGESYVYAQRFSEALLYGSLDVQGKSSGKSFLEPAPSLSAIPPSTVGLLPDGTKSEAFVRTWSQALDRGLPSGSTGNPDGSVATLLLTELDNQTILFQSFDQGRWAIIQTSKVNGEPILITSPFIELFVTGQKDIASALAKAFSLYGMPVSDSYALPLAYVLQNPEIKTAIAGRITNEHPYIPLLVQRFQRGLWVAVAKGAVPKAD
;
A
#
# COMPACT_ATOMS: atom_id res chain seq x y z
N MET A 1 -10.68 20.58 50.64
CA MET A 1 -11.10 21.97 50.37
C MET A 1 -12.01 21.97 49.16
N LYS A 2 -13.26 22.44 49.32
CA LYS A 2 -14.28 22.58 48.26
C LYS A 2 -14.19 24.00 47.66
N SER A 3 -14.37 24.13 46.34
CA SER A 3 -14.79 25.34 45.60
C SER A 3 -14.60 25.02 44.10
N SER A 4 -15.57 24.80 43.20
CA SER A 4 -16.90 25.37 42.86
C SER A 4 -16.88 26.72 42.12
N TRP A 5 -16.79 26.69 40.79
CA TRP A 5 -17.13 27.82 39.89
C TRP A 5 -17.85 27.21 38.66
N LYS A 6 -19.18 27.10 38.67
CA LYS A 6 -20.23 28.02 38.16
C LYS A 6 -20.24 28.20 36.62
N LEU A 7 -21.25 27.58 36.01
CA LEU A 7 -21.84 27.93 34.70
C LEU A 7 -22.46 29.34 34.74
N THR A 8 -22.38 30.04 33.62
CA THR A 8 -23.36 31.06 33.22
C THR A 8 -23.70 30.89 31.75
N SER A 9 -24.98 30.62 31.51
CA SER A 9 -25.66 30.58 30.22
C SER A 9 -26.32 31.93 29.97
N PHE A 10 -26.16 32.52 28.78
CA PHE A 10 -27.00 33.55 28.13
C PHE A 10 -26.42 33.66 26.70
N GLY A 11 -27.16 33.73 25.60
CA GLY A 11 -28.59 33.83 25.37
C GLY A 11 -28.86 33.61 23.88
N ILE A 12 -30.13 33.35 23.61
CA ILE A 12 -30.76 33.07 22.32
C ILE A 12 -30.64 34.27 21.38
N GLY A 13 -30.31 34.01 20.12
CA GLY A 13 -30.38 34.97 19.01
C GLY A 13 -30.87 34.27 17.75
N LEU A 14 -32.19 34.08 17.66
CA LEU A 14 -32.91 33.64 16.47
C LEU A 14 -32.97 34.82 15.47
N LEU A 15 -32.54 34.62 14.23
CA LEU A 15 -32.82 35.54 13.12
C LEU A 15 -33.23 34.71 11.90
N ILE A 16 -34.54 34.67 11.68
CA ILE A 16 -35.21 34.28 10.45
C ILE A 16 -35.66 35.57 9.77
N LEU A 17 -35.46 35.69 8.45
CA LEU A 17 -36.26 36.43 7.44
C LEU A 17 -35.48 36.24 6.10
N SER A 18 -35.83 35.27 5.25
CA SER A 18 -36.81 35.35 4.16
C SER A 18 -36.47 36.35 3.03
N SER A 19 -36.14 35.84 1.85
CA SER A 19 -36.62 36.40 0.58
C SER A 19 -36.53 35.37 -0.55
N CYS A 20 -37.69 35.13 -1.15
CA CYS A 20 -37.95 34.28 -2.29
C CYS A 20 -37.37 34.87 -3.59
N ALA A 21 -36.94 34.00 -4.51
CA ALA A 21 -37.11 34.22 -5.94
C ALA A 21 -37.12 32.87 -6.68
N ASN A 22 -38.30 32.49 -7.15
CA ASN A 22 -38.52 31.45 -8.13
C ASN A 22 -37.92 31.87 -9.48
N LEU A 23 -37.35 30.92 -10.23
CA LEU A 23 -37.49 30.89 -11.68
C LEU A 23 -37.25 29.46 -12.20
N ALA A 24 -38.37 28.85 -12.59
CA ALA A 24 -38.42 27.59 -13.31
C ALA A 24 -38.24 27.84 -14.82
N VAL A 25 -37.37 27.02 -15.43
CA VAL A 25 -37.44 26.29 -16.73
C VAL A 25 -37.96 27.05 -17.98
N PRO A 26 -37.32 26.84 -19.15
CA PRO A 26 -37.97 25.92 -20.09
C PRO A 26 -37.02 24.93 -20.77
N THR A 27 -37.54 23.72 -20.94
CA THR A 27 -37.17 22.70 -21.92
C THR A 27 -37.45 23.21 -23.35
N SER A 28 -36.63 22.79 -24.31
CA SER A 28 -37.09 22.63 -25.70
C SER A 28 -36.37 21.46 -26.39
N ASP A 29 -37.17 20.48 -26.77
CA ASP A 29 -36.89 19.36 -27.66
C ASP A 29 -36.72 19.77 -29.15
N GLN A 30 -36.30 18.78 -29.94
CA GLN A 30 -36.39 18.59 -31.42
C GLN A 30 -35.11 18.92 -32.22
N LYS A 31 -34.65 18.13 -33.21
CA LYS A 31 -35.12 16.89 -33.88
C LYS A 31 -33.97 16.34 -34.78
N THR A 32 -33.71 15.03 -34.68
CA THR A 32 -33.62 13.98 -35.73
C THR A 32 -32.87 14.17 -37.06
N ALA A 33 -31.98 13.20 -37.39
CA ALA A 33 -31.89 12.42 -38.65
C ALA A 33 -30.88 11.26 -38.43
N ALA A 34 -31.23 9.98 -38.30
CA ALA A 34 -31.81 8.99 -39.23
C ALA A 34 -30.77 8.22 -40.11
N GLY A 35 -30.81 6.88 -40.00
CA GLY A 35 -30.21 5.87 -40.90
C GLY A 35 -28.91 5.23 -40.38
N LEU A 36 -28.72 3.90 -40.24
CA LEU A 36 -29.37 2.74 -40.84
C LEU A 36 -29.33 1.50 -39.90
N GLN A 37 -30.30 0.62 -40.12
CA GLN A 37 -30.58 -0.68 -39.49
C GLN A 37 -29.58 -1.79 -39.87
N SER A 38 -29.46 -2.80 -39.01
CA SER A 38 -29.54 -4.25 -39.32
C SER A 38 -29.37 -5.05 -38.02
N GLU A 39 -30.48 -5.45 -37.39
CA GLU A 39 -30.99 -6.84 -37.28
C GLU A 39 -30.10 -7.78 -36.43
N THR A 40 -30.43 -7.93 -35.14
CA THR A 40 -31.17 -9.06 -34.52
C THR A 40 -30.45 -10.42 -34.60
N GLU A 41 -29.90 -10.87 -33.47
CA GLU A 41 -30.26 -12.16 -32.88
C GLU A 41 -29.74 -12.24 -31.43
N SER A 42 -30.68 -12.42 -30.50
CA SER A 42 -30.43 -13.03 -29.19
C SER A 42 -31.23 -14.33 -29.17
N PRO A 43 -30.72 -15.36 -28.47
CA PRO A 43 -31.49 -15.81 -27.33
C PRO A 43 -30.63 -15.98 -26.07
N LEU A 44 -31.05 -15.22 -25.05
CA LEU A 44 -31.18 -15.57 -23.64
C LEU A 44 -30.60 -16.93 -23.20
N GLY A 45 -29.47 -16.86 -22.51
CA GLY A 45 -29.02 -17.82 -21.51
C GLY A 45 -28.36 -17.03 -20.37
N GLY A 46 -29.08 -16.89 -19.25
CA GLY A 46 -28.70 -16.02 -18.14
C GLY A 46 -27.37 -16.40 -17.48
N GLY A 47 -26.42 -15.48 -17.52
CA GLY A 47 -25.23 -15.45 -16.69
C GLY A 47 -24.69 -14.03 -16.73
N ASN A 48 -24.59 -13.37 -15.58
CA ASN A 48 -23.91 -12.08 -15.46
C ASN A 48 -22.45 -12.26 -15.92
N THR A 49 -22.17 -12.03 -17.19
CA THR A 49 -20.82 -11.74 -17.67
C THR A 49 -20.49 -10.35 -17.13
N GLY A 50 -19.69 -10.32 -16.06
CA GLY A 50 -19.15 -9.07 -15.53
C GLY A 50 -18.51 -8.28 -16.66
N GLU A 51 -18.99 -7.06 -16.89
CA GLU A 51 -18.44 -6.16 -17.88
C GLU A 51 -16.93 -5.99 -17.61
N VAL A 52 -16.14 -6.47 -18.56
CA VAL A 52 -14.69 -6.29 -18.61
C VAL A 52 -14.45 -4.84 -18.96
N LEU A 53 -13.65 -4.14 -18.17
CA LEU A 53 -13.26 -2.75 -18.46
C LEU A 53 -12.57 -2.70 -19.83
N PRO A 54 -13.05 -1.87 -20.77
CA PRO A 54 -12.31 -1.62 -21.99
C PRO A 54 -11.05 -0.83 -21.63
N LEU A 55 -9.94 -1.54 -21.46
CA LEU A 55 -8.59 -0.96 -21.38
C LEU A 55 -8.23 -0.40 -22.77
N SER A 56 -8.75 0.78 -23.10
CA SER A 56 -8.36 1.60 -24.26
C SER A 56 -7.43 2.72 -23.81
N SER A 57 -6.38 2.98 -24.58
CA SER A 57 -5.38 4.05 -24.37
C SER A 57 -5.98 5.44 -24.16
N ASP A 58 -7.18 5.67 -24.68
CA ASP A 58 -7.77 7.01 -24.78
C ASP A 58 -8.55 7.41 -23.51
N ASN A 59 -8.74 6.49 -22.56
CA ASN A 59 -9.45 6.72 -21.30
C ASN A 59 -8.70 6.07 -20.12
N LEU A 60 -7.51 6.59 -19.80
CA LEU A 60 -6.92 6.34 -18.48
C LEU A 60 -7.92 6.85 -17.43
N ALA A 61 -8.59 5.92 -16.75
CA ALA A 61 -9.81 6.18 -16.00
C ALA A 61 -9.73 7.44 -15.11
N THR A 62 -10.44 8.50 -15.54
CA THR A 62 -10.63 9.73 -14.79
C THR A 62 -11.74 9.60 -13.75
N GLU A 63 -12.61 8.58 -13.88
CA GLU A 63 -13.71 8.28 -12.96
C GLU A 63 -13.39 7.05 -12.07
N PRO A 64 -13.99 6.95 -10.86
CA PRO A 64 -13.83 5.80 -10.00
C PRO A 64 -14.22 4.50 -10.71
N VAL A 65 -13.28 3.56 -10.76
CA VAL A 65 -13.51 2.25 -11.34
C VAL A 65 -14.02 1.32 -10.26
N SER A 66 -15.18 0.69 -10.50
CA SER A 66 -15.65 -0.41 -9.67
C SER A 66 -14.90 -1.67 -10.06
N VAL A 67 -14.17 -2.27 -9.12
CA VAL A 67 -13.66 -3.64 -9.31
C VAL A 67 -14.86 -4.56 -9.50
N PRO A 68 -14.84 -5.49 -10.48
CA PRO A 68 -15.81 -6.59 -10.52
C PRO A 68 -15.92 -7.20 -9.11
N ARG A 69 -17.13 -7.58 -8.66
CA ARG A 69 -17.36 -8.09 -7.29
C ARG A 69 -16.27 -9.09 -6.90
N SER A 70 -15.31 -8.63 -6.11
CA SER A 70 -14.24 -9.48 -5.63
C SER A 70 -14.86 -10.51 -4.69
N SER A 71 -14.54 -11.79 -4.90
CA SER A 71 -14.84 -12.85 -3.93
C SER A 71 -14.01 -12.70 -2.67
N ASP A 72 -12.98 -11.83 -2.68
CA ASP A 72 -12.15 -11.55 -1.54
C ASP A 72 -12.82 -10.48 -0.63
N PRO A 73 -13.23 -10.85 0.60
CA PRO A 73 -13.83 -9.92 1.54
C PRO A 73 -12.88 -8.79 1.94
N PHE A 74 -11.57 -8.96 1.77
CA PHE A 74 -10.57 -7.93 2.04
C PHE A 74 -10.68 -6.74 1.11
N VAL A 75 -11.24 -6.90 -0.09
CA VAL A 75 -11.28 -5.88 -1.15
C VAL A 75 -12.69 -5.34 -1.41
N SER A 76 -13.69 -6.02 -0.83
CA SER A 76 -15.08 -5.57 -0.84
C SER A 76 -15.22 -4.19 -0.18
N GLY A 77 -15.84 -3.24 -0.87
CA GLY A 77 -16.08 -1.90 -0.32
C GLY A 77 -14.98 -0.88 -0.56
N LEU A 78 -13.99 -1.19 -1.40
CA LEU A 78 -13.04 -0.20 -1.92
C LEU A 78 -13.53 0.42 -3.25
N ALA A 79 -13.16 1.68 -3.48
CA ALA A 79 -13.25 2.40 -4.75
C ALA A 79 -11.84 2.66 -5.26
N LEU A 80 -11.62 2.54 -6.57
CA LEU A 80 -10.29 2.69 -7.17
C LEU A 80 -10.21 3.89 -8.11
N PHE A 81 -9.06 4.54 -8.10
CA PHE A 81 -8.74 5.69 -8.93
C PHE A 81 -7.36 5.53 -9.54
N TYR A 82 -7.23 5.85 -10.81
CA TYR A 82 -5.93 6.05 -11.43
C TYR A 82 -5.54 7.52 -11.39
N ILE A 83 -4.27 7.77 -11.09
CA ILE A 83 -3.70 9.11 -11.03
C ILE A 83 -2.41 9.09 -11.84
N SER A 84 -2.41 9.82 -12.95
CA SER A 84 -1.20 10.04 -13.72
C SER A 84 -0.30 11.02 -12.96
N VAL A 85 0.92 10.58 -12.67
CA VAL A 85 1.95 11.34 -11.96
C VAL A 85 3.29 10.90 -12.53
N SER A 86 4.10 11.86 -12.99
CA SER A 86 5.45 11.55 -13.47
C SER A 86 6.27 10.90 -12.36
N SER A 87 7.03 9.86 -12.71
CA SER A 87 8.01 9.29 -11.79
C SER A 87 9.32 10.03 -11.96
N ASP A 88 9.46 11.16 -11.26
CA ASP A 88 10.79 11.73 -11.10
C ASP A 88 11.59 10.80 -10.16
N LEU A 89 12.78 10.38 -10.60
CA LEU A 89 13.71 9.63 -9.77
C LEU A 89 14.04 10.49 -8.55
N ALA A 90 13.62 10.02 -7.37
CA ALA A 90 13.82 10.77 -6.16
C ALA A 90 15.30 10.65 -5.76
N LEU A 91 15.99 11.79 -5.67
CA LEU A 91 17.41 11.81 -5.41
C LEU A 91 17.67 11.40 -3.96
N VAL A 92 18.27 10.23 -3.76
CA VAL A 92 18.61 9.69 -2.44
C VAL A 92 19.69 10.56 -1.81
N PRO A 93 19.42 11.24 -0.68
CA PRO A 93 20.42 12.03 0.02
C PRO A 93 21.65 11.22 0.43
N ALA A 94 22.82 11.87 0.44
CA ALA A 94 24.09 11.21 0.72
C ALA A 94 24.22 10.70 2.17
N ASP A 95 23.38 11.18 3.08
CA ASP A 95 23.30 10.76 4.49
C ASP A 95 22.54 9.44 4.69
N VAL A 96 21.80 8.97 3.69
CA VAL A 96 21.14 7.66 3.73
C VAL A 96 22.20 6.55 3.76
N GLY A 97 22.09 5.71 4.79
CA GLY A 97 23.00 4.60 4.98
C GLY A 97 24.42 5.01 5.43
N GLN A 98 24.65 6.27 5.83
CA GLN A 98 25.91 6.62 6.49
C GLN A 98 26.00 5.93 7.85
N GLY A 99 27.07 5.18 8.08
CA GLY A 99 27.31 4.39 9.28
C GLY A 99 28.76 4.46 9.73
N ASP A 100 29.09 3.74 10.80
CA ASP A 100 30.50 3.45 11.11
C ASP A 100 31.14 2.67 9.95
N ALA A 101 32.46 2.83 9.74
CA ALA A 101 33.20 2.18 8.64
C ALA A 101 33.11 0.63 8.62
N ALA A 102 32.58 0.03 9.68
CA ALA A 102 32.36 -1.40 9.81
C ALA A 102 31.03 -1.90 9.18
N ILE A 103 30.15 -1.02 8.71
CA ILE A 103 28.89 -1.44 8.06
C ILE A 103 29.18 -1.83 6.60
N PRO A 104 28.87 -3.07 6.18
CA PRO A 104 29.14 -3.53 4.83
C PRO A 104 28.35 -2.74 3.76
N GLU A 105 28.97 -2.47 2.62
CA GLU A 105 28.32 -1.78 1.48
C GLU A 105 26.99 -2.43 1.03
N PRO A 106 26.83 -3.78 1.02
CA PRO A 106 25.52 -4.38 0.71
C PRO A 106 24.40 -3.96 1.67
N VAL A 107 24.71 -3.71 2.94
CA VAL A 107 23.75 -3.24 3.95
C VAL A 107 23.35 -1.80 3.66
N VAL A 108 24.34 -0.94 3.41
CA VAL A 108 24.13 0.47 3.03
C VAL A 108 23.23 0.58 1.80
N ARG A 109 23.46 -0.28 0.80
CA ARG A 109 22.65 -0.34 -0.42
C ARG A 109 21.18 -0.65 -0.13
N GLN A 110 20.88 -1.53 0.82
CA GLN A 110 19.49 -1.85 1.18
C GLN A 110 18.78 -0.66 1.83
N PHE A 111 19.45 0.10 2.69
CA PHE A 111 18.89 1.33 3.25
C PHE A 111 18.61 2.39 2.18
N LYS A 112 19.54 2.58 1.23
CA LYS A 112 19.34 3.49 0.10
C LYS A 112 18.19 3.06 -0.79
N ALA A 113 18.09 1.77 -1.09
CA ALA A 113 17.03 1.21 -1.90
C ALA A 113 15.65 1.37 -1.24
N GLU A 114 15.52 1.08 0.07
CA GLU A 114 14.25 1.27 0.77
C GLU A 114 13.89 2.75 0.91
N TYR A 115 14.87 3.64 1.11
CA TYR A 115 14.64 5.08 1.16
C TYR A 115 14.11 5.60 -0.20
N GLU A 116 14.73 5.20 -1.30
CA GLU A 116 14.27 5.53 -2.65
C GLU A 116 12.85 4.99 -2.88
N ARG A 117 12.59 3.74 -2.50
CA ARG A 117 11.26 3.12 -2.58
C ARG A 117 10.22 3.88 -1.77
N ALA A 118 10.56 4.35 -0.57
CA ALA A 118 9.68 5.13 0.29
C ALA A 118 9.35 6.50 -0.34
N LEU A 119 10.33 7.17 -0.95
CA LEU A 119 10.11 8.43 -1.68
C LEU A 119 9.20 8.23 -2.90
N VAL A 120 9.46 7.19 -3.70
CA VAL A 120 8.62 6.82 -4.85
C VAL A 120 7.20 6.43 -4.40
N SER A 121 7.06 5.94 -3.17
CA SER A 121 5.80 5.64 -2.49
C SER A 121 5.17 6.84 -1.76
N PHE A 122 5.63 8.07 -2.03
CA PHE A 122 5.13 9.32 -1.43
C PHE A 122 5.16 9.35 0.11
N VAL A 123 6.05 8.57 0.72
CA VAL A 123 6.35 8.74 2.14
C VAL A 123 7.08 10.08 2.27
N PRO A 124 6.51 11.07 2.98
CA PRO A 124 7.12 12.38 3.08
C PRO A 124 8.36 12.24 3.95
N LEU A 125 9.55 12.16 3.38
CA LEU A 125 10.82 12.10 4.10
C LEU A 125 11.49 13.48 4.02
N GLY A 126 11.83 14.04 5.18
CA GLY A 126 12.21 15.45 5.37
C GLY A 126 13.61 15.69 5.93
N GLY A 127 14.46 14.65 6.00
CA GLY A 127 15.87 14.72 6.45
C GLY A 127 16.14 13.89 7.70
N VAL A 128 17.40 13.59 8.04
CA VAL A 128 17.73 12.78 9.23
C VAL A 128 17.43 13.56 10.53
N LEU A 129 16.79 12.91 11.51
CA LEU A 129 16.57 13.48 12.85
C LEU A 129 17.89 13.49 13.63
N GLY A 130 18.77 14.42 13.31
CA GLY A 130 19.88 14.81 14.19
C GLY A 130 21.17 13.98 14.08
N ALA A 131 21.64 13.67 12.87
CA ALA A 131 22.92 12.98 12.63
C ALA A 131 22.98 11.49 13.07
N ASP A 132 21.82 10.83 13.20
CA ASP A 132 21.74 9.39 13.41
C ASP A 132 22.21 8.63 12.17
N ARG A 133 23.51 8.33 12.18
CA ARG A 133 24.10 7.28 11.34
C ARG A 133 23.36 5.96 11.59
N LEU A 134 23.46 5.06 10.63
CA LEU A 134 23.09 3.65 10.81
C LEU A 134 23.69 3.15 12.12
N HIS A 135 22.84 2.69 13.02
CA HIS A 135 23.24 2.20 14.33
C HIS A 135 22.54 0.90 14.66
N ARG A 136 23.16 0.14 15.57
CA ARG A 136 22.58 -1.09 16.10
C ARG A 136 21.60 -0.72 17.22
N TRP A 137 20.33 -1.00 16.99
CA TRP A 137 19.33 -1.00 18.05
C TRP A 137 19.34 -2.37 18.70
N THR A 138 19.89 -2.45 19.92
CA THR A 138 20.08 -3.70 20.66
C THR A 138 19.26 -3.68 21.94
N ASN A 139 18.41 -4.70 22.13
CA ASN A 139 17.60 -4.85 23.33
C ASN A 139 17.82 -6.23 23.95
N LYS A 140 17.77 -6.30 25.28
CA LYS A 140 17.66 -7.57 26.01
C LYS A 140 16.20 -7.99 26.12
N LYS A 141 15.90 -9.23 25.77
CA LYS A 141 14.61 -9.86 26.02
C LYS A 141 14.49 -10.30 27.47
N GLY A 142 13.26 -10.58 27.90
CA GLY A 142 12.97 -11.05 29.27
C GLY A 142 13.63 -12.39 29.62
N ASP A 143 13.98 -13.20 28.62
CA ASP A 143 14.69 -14.48 28.76
C ASP A 143 16.23 -14.32 28.83
N GLY A 144 16.75 -13.10 28.80
CA GLY A 144 18.18 -12.79 28.82
C GLY A 144 18.86 -12.84 27.46
N SER A 145 18.17 -13.30 26.40
CA SER A 145 18.68 -13.23 25.03
C SER A 145 18.72 -11.78 24.53
N THR A 146 19.51 -11.53 23.48
CA THR A 146 19.68 -10.19 22.89
C THR A 146 19.14 -10.19 21.48
N VAL A 147 18.37 -9.17 21.13
CA VAL A 147 17.90 -8.90 19.78
C VAL A 147 18.50 -7.61 19.27
N THR A 148 19.04 -7.64 18.05
CA THR A 148 19.69 -6.50 17.41
C THR A 148 19.18 -6.33 15.99
N ALA A 149 18.87 -5.09 15.61
CA ALA A 149 18.64 -4.69 14.23
C ALA A 149 19.48 -3.45 13.90
N LEU A 150 19.83 -3.29 12.63
CA LEU A 150 20.34 -2.01 12.13
C LEU A 150 19.17 -1.10 11.80
N VAL A 151 19.24 0.16 12.22
CA VAL A 151 18.18 1.15 11.98
C VAL A 151 18.74 2.52 11.61
N GLN A 152 17.91 3.32 10.94
CA GLN A 152 18.16 4.74 10.70
C GLN A 152 16.86 5.53 10.95
N ASN A 153 16.95 6.60 11.73
CA ASN A 153 15.80 7.44 12.12
C ASN A 153 15.64 8.61 11.15
N TRP A 154 14.40 8.90 10.75
CA TRP A 154 14.13 9.90 9.72
C TRP A 154 13.07 10.92 10.10
N LYS A 155 13.29 12.17 9.64
CA LYS A 155 12.33 13.26 9.58
C LYS A 155 11.49 13.15 8.28
N SER A 156 10.44 13.97 8.18
CA SER A 156 9.16 13.83 7.45
C SER A 156 8.56 15.20 7.56
N THR A 157 7.85 15.57 6.53
CA THR A 157 7.21 16.87 6.51
C THR A 157 5.88 16.86 7.27
N ILE A 158 5.39 15.70 7.72
CA ILE A 158 4.14 15.57 8.48
C ILE A 158 4.44 15.24 9.96
N PRO A 159 4.05 16.11 10.92
CA PRO A 159 4.33 15.90 12.33
C PRO A 159 3.30 14.95 12.96
N LEU A 160 3.57 13.64 12.93
CA LEU A 160 2.81 12.64 13.67
C LEU A 160 3.63 12.13 14.86
N PRO A 161 3.37 12.59 16.10
CA PRO A 161 4.17 12.20 17.25
C PRO A 161 4.07 10.68 17.48
N ASN A 162 5.20 10.04 17.79
CA ASN A 162 5.22 8.65 18.27
C ASN A 162 5.68 8.57 19.73
N GLY A 163 5.40 7.44 20.38
CA GLY A 163 5.76 7.22 21.79
C GLY A 163 7.26 7.17 22.11
N TYR A 164 8.16 7.23 21.12
CA TYR A 164 9.60 7.44 21.36
C TYR A 164 10.00 8.91 21.40
N GLY A 165 9.06 9.85 21.22
CA GLY A 165 9.36 11.28 21.15
C GLY A 165 10.14 11.68 19.88
N LEU A 166 10.40 10.71 19.00
CA LEU A 166 10.80 10.99 17.63
C LEU A 166 9.55 11.59 16.98
N PRO A 167 9.67 12.70 16.26
CA PRO A 167 8.50 13.22 15.60
C PRO A 167 7.92 12.21 14.59
N GLN A 168 8.60 11.07 14.25
CA GLN A 168 8.39 10.27 13.02
C GLN A 168 9.10 8.90 12.87
N LEU A 169 9.03 8.33 11.65
CA LEU A 169 9.36 6.97 11.18
C LEU A 169 10.82 6.49 11.32
N ILE A 170 10.98 5.17 11.23
CA ILE A 170 12.27 4.47 11.29
C ILE A 170 12.41 3.56 10.05
N LEU A 171 13.59 3.56 9.43
CA LEU A 171 14.01 2.49 8.52
C LEU A 171 14.69 1.41 9.36
N ALA A 172 14.18 0.19 9.33
CA ALA A 172 14.69 -0.89 10.16
C ALA A 172 14.92 -2.17 9.33
N MET A 173 16.07 -2.79 9.53
CA MET A 173 16.48 -4.01 8.83
C MET A 173 15.95 -5.26 9.56
N ASP A 174 15.56 -6.27 8.78
CA ASP A 174 15.18 -7.62 9.25
C ASP A 174 16.34 -8.39 9.92
N GLY A 175 17.56 -7.86 9.84
CA GLY A 175 18.79 -8.48 10.35
C GLY A 175 19.78 -7.47 10.89
N SER A 176 20.68 -7.93 11.77
CA SER A 176 21.82 -7.14 12.24
C SER A 176 22.97 -7.09 11.21
N ASP A 177 23.02 -8.07 10.31
CA ASP A 177 24.16 -8.33 9.43
C ASP A 177 23.76 -8.37 7.94
N GLY A 178 22.52 -8.01 7.63
CA GLY A 178 21.96 -8.02 6.28
C GLY A 178 20.49 -8.39 6.24
N GLY A 179 19.84 -8.14 5.11
CA GLY A 179 18.41 -8.40 4.89
C GLY A 179 17.68 -7.20 4.30
N PRO A 180 16.38 -7.33 4.02
CA PRO A 180 15.56 -6.21 3.59
C PRO A 180 15.46 -5.14 4.69
N VAL A 181 15.30 -3.89 4.27
CA VAL A 181 14.98 -2.76 5.13
C VAL A 181 13.52 -2.41 4.90
N TYR A 182 12.81 -2.09 5.98
CA TYR A 182 11.41 -1.69 5.93
C TYR A 182 11.19 -0.36 6.62
N CYS A 183 10.34 0.47 6.03
CA CYS A 183 9.82 1.66 6.69
C CYS A 183 8.75 1.29 7.74
N ILE A 184 8.90 1.78 8.97
CA ILE A 184 7.89 1.69 10.03
C ILE A 184 7.17 3.04 10.13
N ILE A 185 5.95 3.11 9.61
CA ILE A 185 5.16 4.34 9.57
C ILE A 185 4.63 4.76 10.95
N PRO A 186 4.33 6.05 11.19
CA PRO A 186 3.95 6.55 12.52
C PRO A 186 2.83 5.80 13.27
N PRO A 187 1.69 5.42 12.65
CA PRO A 187 0.65 4.70 13.40
C PRO A 187 1.14 3.36 13.96
N ILE A 188 2.03 2.68 13.23
CA ILE A 188 2.64 1.43 13.68
C ILE A 188 3.76 1.71 14.69
N LEU A 189 4.61 2.71 14.41
CA LEU A 189 5.74 3.05 15.27
C LEU A 189 5.28 3.47 16.68
N ASP A 190 4.15 4.18 16.78
CA ASP A 190 3.58 4.50 18.09
C ASP A 190 3.23 3.24 18.87
N LEU A 191 2.59 2.24 18.25
CA LEU A 191 2.27 0.96 18.90
C LEU A 191 3.54 0.17 19.24
N TYR A 192 4.51 0.16 18.32
CA TYR A 192 5.79 -0.51 18.50
C TYR A 192 6.58 0.06 19.69
N SER A 193 6.35 1.34 20.03
CA SER A 193 6.97 2.01 21.18
C SER A 193 6.37 1.67 22.53
N GLN A 194 5.19 1.04 22.55
CA GLN A 194 4.47 0.77 23.78
C GLN A 194 4.96 -0.51 24.44
N ASN A 195 4.96 -0.53 25.78
CA ASN A 195 5.31 -1.69 26.60
C ASN A 195 4.19 -2.76 26.61
N ARG A 196 3.66 -3.11 25.44
CA ARG A 196 2.57 -4.11 25.26
C ARG A 196 3.05 -5.36 24.51
N GLY A 197 4.33 -5.46 24.20
CA GLY A 197 4.94 -6.63 23.58
C GLY A 197 5.15 -7.79 24.56
N ILE A 198 5.87 -8.81 24.09
CA ILE A 198 6.29 -9.96 24.90
C ILE A 198 7.05 -9.48 26.14
N GLY A 199 6.68 -10.02 27.31
CA GLY A 199 7.26 -9.62 28.58
C GLY A 199 7.03 -8.15 28.96
N ARG A 200 6.03 -7.47 28.38
CA ARG A 200 5.79 -6.03 28.51
C ARG A 200 6.94 -5.16 28.00
N ALA A 201 7.76 -5.68 27.09
CA ALA A 201 8.78 -4.91 26.41
C ALA A 201 8.19 -4.13 25.22
N ALA A 202 8.86 -3.05 24.84
CA ALA A 202 8.63 -2.30 23.61
C ALA A 202 9.68 -2.64 22.55
N GLY A 203 9.44 -2.17 21.33
CA GLY A 203 10.38 -2.24 20.21
C GLY A 203 10.82 -3.68 19.89
N LEU A 204 12.09 -3.83 19.51
CA LEU A 204 12.66 -5.11 19.09
C LEU A 204 12.51 -6.21 20.14
N ALA A 205 12.62 -5.89 21.43
CA ALA A 205 12.49 -6.88 22.49
C ALA A 205 11.06 -7.36 22.73
N GLY A 206 10.06 -6.52 22.42
CA GLY A 206 8.65 -6.85 22.64
C GLY A 206 7.94 -7.45 21.43
N TYR A 207 8.30 -6.99 20.23
CA TYR A 207 7.58 -7.29 18.99
C TYR A 207 8.46 -7.96 17.93
N GLY A 208 9.78 -7.94 18.12
CA GLY A 208 10.73 -8.46 17.15
C GLY A 208 11.07 -7.48 16.02
N LYS A 209 11.72 -8.01 14.99
CA LYS A 209 12.22 -7.26 13.82
C LYS A 209 11.13 -7.11 12.77
N PRO A 210 11.13 -6.03 11.97
CA PRO A 210 10.14 -5.89 10.89
C PRO A 210 10.37 -6.94 9.80
N MET A 211 9.29 -7.56 9.34
CA MET A 211 9.29 -8.59 8.28
C MET A 211 8.65 -8.08 6.98
N THR A 212 7.89 -6.98 7.06
CA THR A 212 7.16 -6.39 5.93
C THR A 212 7.18 -4.87 6.00
N GLY A 213 6.92 -4.20 4.88
CA GLY A 213 6.42 -2.82 4.88
C GLY A 213 4.99 -2.74 5.42
N SER A 214 4.44 -1.52 5.54
CA SER A 214 3.04 -1.32 5.93
C SER A 214 2.07 -1.76 4.84
N PHE A 215 1.03 -2.49 5.23
CA PHE A 215 -0.05 -2.94 4.36
C PHE A 215 -1.41 -2.61 4.99
N LEU A 216 -2.47 -2.73 4.20
CA LEU A 216 -3.82 -2.49 4.68
C LEU A 216 -4.37 -3.76 5.35
N MET A 217 -5.17 -3.64 6.40
CA MET A 217 -5.87 -4.78 6.98
C MET A 217 -7.32 -4.41 7.28
N ARG A 218 -8.24 -5.36 7.15
CA ARG A 218 -9.63 -5.17 7.57
C ARG A 218 -9.76 -5.50 9.06
N ASP A 219 -10.24 -4.55 9.86
CA ASP A 219 -10.62 -4.73 11.27
C ASP A 219 -12.12 -4.43 11.42
N GLY A 220 -12.93 -5.48 11.39
CA GLY A 220 -14.39 -5.37 11.32
C GLY A 220 -14.87 -4.75 10.00
N GLU A 221 -15.53 -3.59 10.07
CA GLU A 221 -16.04 -2.86 8.91
C GLU A 221 -15.05 -1.80 8.39
N SER A 222 -13.94 -1.57 9.08
CA SER A 222 -12.96 -0.53 8.75
C SER A 222 -11.65 -1.12 8.25
N TYR A 223 -10.91 -0.31 7.49
CA TYR A 223 -9.52 -0.59 7.13
C TYR A 223 -8.57 0.11 8.09
N VAL A 224 -7.49 -0.57 8.44
CA VAL A 224 -6.43 -0.09 9.34
C VAL A 224 -5.05 -0.33 8.71
N TYR A 225 -4.04 0.38 9.19
CA TYR A 225 -2.65 0.09 8.85
C TYR A 225 -2.21 -1.17 9.60
N ALA A 226 -1.47 -2.04 8.93
CA ALA A 226 -0.87 -3.20 9.56
C ALA A 226 0.60 -3.34 9.16
N GLN A 227 1.40 -3.93 10.03
CA GLN A 227 2.78 -4.31 9.73
C GLN A 227 3.17 -5.55 10.52
N ARG A 228 3.86 -6.47 9.86
CA ARG A 228 4.33 -7.71 10.48
C ARG A 228 5.73 -7.53 11.02
N PHE A 229 5.91 -8.04 12.24
CA PHE A 229 7.19 -8.24 12.90
C PHE A 229 7.37 -9.72 13.20
N SER A 230 8.61 -10.13 13.49
CA SER A 230 8.96 -11.53 13.71
C SER A 230 8.17 -12.17 14.87
N GLU A 231 7.70 -11.38 15.84
CA GLU A 231 6.95 -11.87 17.01
C GLU A 231 5.57 -11.21 17.19
N ALA A 232 5.15 -10.35 16.25
CA ALA A 232 3.86 -9.69 16.36
C ALA A 232 3.29 -9.18 15.03
N LEU A 233 1.97 -9.05 14.99
CA LEU A 233 1.25 -8.21 14.03
C LEU A 233 0.71 -6.97 14.74
N LEU A 234 1.04 -5.79 14.23
CA LEU A 234 0.53 -4.53 14.78
C LEU A 234 -0.52 -3.93 13.86
N TYR A 235 -1.68 -3.57 14.41
CA TYR A 235 -2.77 -2.85 13.71
C TYR A 235 -2.86 -1.44 14.25
N GLY A 236 -2.55 -0.45 13.42
CA GLY A 236 -2.62 0.97 13.74
C GLY A 236 -3.72 1.70 12.99
N SER A 237 -4.30 2.67 13.67
CA SER A 237 -5.26 3.63 13.12
C SER A 237 -4.91 5.01 13.63
N LEU A 238 -5.31 6.04 12.88
CA LEU A 238 -5.13 7.44 13.26
C LEU A 238 -6.51 8.07 13.41
N ASP A 239 -6.75 8.77 14.51
CA ASP A 239 -7.94 9.61 14.64
C ASP A 239 -7.83 10.88 13.79
N VAL A 240 -8.86 11.74 13.81
CA VAL A 240 -8.90 12.97 13.01
C VAL A 240 -7.87 14.02 13.44
N GLN A 241 -7.24 13.85 14.60
CA GLN A 241 -6.13 14.66 15.09
C GLN A 241 -4.76 14.02 14.82
N GLY A 242 -4.72 12.84 14.19
CA GLY A 242 -3.49 12.11 13.90
C GLY A 242 -2.93 11.36 15.11
N LYS A 243 -3.72 11.13 16.16
CA LYS A 243 -3.31 10.32 17.30
C LYS A 243 -3.43 8.83 16.94
N SER A 244 -2.38 8.07 17.20
CA SER A 244 -2.39 6.63 16.96
C SER A 244 -3.19 5.87 18.02
N SER A 245 -3.92 4.86 17.56
CA SER A 245 -4.53 3.85 18.41
C SER A 245 -4.53 2.50 17.69
N GLY A 246 -4.62 1.40 18.43
CA GLY A 246 -4.51 0.10 17.79
C GLY A 246 -4.39 -1.10 18.71
N LYS A 247 -4.16 -2.24 18.07
CA LYS A 247 -4.05 -3.56 18.69
C LYS A 247 -2.70 -4.19 18.29
N SER A 248 -2.20 -5.05 19.16
CA SER A 248 -1.04 -5.89 18.90
C SER A 248 -1.41 -7.34 19.11
N PHE A 249 -1.10 -8.19 18.14
CA PHE A 249 -1.27 -9.63 18.23
C PHE A 249 0.13 -10.24 18.34
N LEU A 250 0.43 -10.84 19.50
CA LEU A 250 1.74 -11.43 19.77
C LEU A 250 1.74 -12.86 19.24
N GLU A 251 2.20 -12.99 18.00
CA GLU A 251 2.28 -14.26 17.28
C GLU A 251 3.51 -14.22 16.36
N PRO A 252 4.25 -15.33 16.21
CA PRO A 252 5.35 -15.41 15.26
C PRO A 252 4.89 -15.12 13.83
N ALA A 253 5.76 -14.50 13.04
CA ALA A 253 5.49 -14.31 11.62
C ALA A 253 5.28 -15.69 10.92
N PRO A 254 4.20 -15.86 10.12
CA PRO A 254 3.91 -17.12 9.44
C PRO A 254 5.09 -17.69 8.65
N SER A 255 5.86 -16.83 7.99
CA SER A 255 7.03 -17.20 7.19
C SER A 255 8.11 -17.95 7.97
N LEU A 256 8.21 -17.75 9.28
CA LEU A 256 9.21 -18.43 10.12
C LEU A 256 9.00 -19.93 10.25
N SER A 257 7.79 -20.41 9.95
CA SER A 257 7.41 -21.83 10.02
C SER A 257 6.93 -22.39 8.68
N ALA A 258 6.72 -21.54 7.68
CA ALA A 258 6.23 -21.93 6.39
C ALA A 258 7.31 -22.65 5.56
N ILE A 259 6.92 -23.72 4.87
CA ILE A 259 7.77 -24.38 3.88
C ILE A 259 7.28 -23.91 2.50
N PRO A 260 8.10 -23.19 1.71
CA PRO A 260 7.71 -22.76 0.37
C PRO A 260 7.36 -23.97 -0.52
N PRO A 261 6.24 -23.94 -1.24
CA PRO A 261 5.95 -24.95 -2.25
C PRO A 261 7.10 -25.09 -3.25
N SER A 262 7.36 -26.32 -3.71
CA SER A 262 8.49 -26.65 -4.59
C SER A 262 8.49 -25.94 -5.94
N THR A 263 7.41 -25.27 -6.31
CA THR A 263 7.24 -24.47 -7.53
C THR A 263 7.47 -22.97 -7.31
N VAL A 264 7.43 -22.47 -6.07
CA VAL A 264 7.68 -21.04 -5.77
C VAL A 264 9.08 -20.63 -6.17
N GLY A 265 9.20 -19.62 -7.05
CA GLY A 265 10.48 -19.15 -7.57
C GLY A 265 11.22 -20.14 -8.46
N LEU A 266 10.57 -21.20 -8.97
CA LEU A 266 11.18 -22.08 -9.98
C LEU A 266 11.26 -21.36 -11.32
N LEU A 267 12.47 -21.04 -11.77
CA LEU A 267 12.74 -20.33 -13.02
C LEU A 267 12.61 -21.26 -14.24
N PRO A 268 12.43 -20.71 -15.47
CA PRO A 268 12.33 -21.51 -16.70
C PRO A 268 13.55 -22.39 -16.99
N ASP A 269 14.72 -22.03 -16.47
CA ASP A 269 15.96 -22.82 -16.58
C ASP A 269 16.07 -23.93 -15.52
N GLY A 270 15.03 -24.12 -14.69
CA GLY A 270 14.97 -25.11 -13.62
C GLY A 270 15.65 -24.68 -12.32
N THR A 271 16.28 -23.50 -12.28
CA THR A 271 16.91 -22.99 -11.06
C THR A 271 15.91 -22.34 -10.11
N LYS A 272 16.30 -22.16 -8.85
CA LYS A 272 15.47 -21.52 -7.82
C LYS A 272 15.89 -20.08 -7.59
N SER A 273 14.91 -19.17 -7.62
CA SER A 273 15.10 -17.77 -7.26
C SER A 273 14.76 -17.54 -5.79
N GLU A 274 15.80 -17.31 -4.98
CA GLU A 274 15.66 -16.94 -3.56
C GLU A 274 14.88 -15.62 -3.37
N ALA A 275 14.99 -14.70 -4.32
CA ALA A 275 14.26 -13.43 -4.27
C ALA A 275 12.74 -13.63 -4.39
N PHE A 276 12.29 -14.55 -5.26
CA PHE A 276 10.88 -14.92 -5.36
C PHE A 276 10.40 -15.64 -4.09
N VAL A 277 11.20 -16.57 -3.54
CA VAL A 277 10.86 -17.26 -2.29
C VAL A 277 10.74 -16.27 -1.13
N ARG A 278 11.67 -15.32 -1.02
CA ARG A 278 11.60 -14.24 -0.02
C ARG A 278 10.34 -13.39 -0.18
N THR A 279 10.02 -12.98 -1.40
CA THR A 279 8.83 -12.13 -1.67
C THR A 279 7.53 -12.90 -1.40
N TRP A 280 7.51 -14.21 -1.67
CA TRP A 280 6.41 -15.10 -1.28
C TRP A 280 6.23 -15.17 0.24
N SER A 281 7.33 -15.33 0.99
CA SER A 281 7.29 -15.30 2.47
C SER A 281 6.75 -13.98 3.00
N GLN A 282 7.13 -12.85 2.39
CA GLN A 282 6.59 -11.54 2.75
C GLN A 282 5.08 -11.44 2.45
N ALA A 283 4.59 -12.05 1.37
CA ALA A 283 3.16 -12.09 1.08
C ALA A 283 2.39 -12.86 2.17
N LEU A 284 2.92 -14.00 2.62
CA LEU A 284 2.35 -14.75 3.75
C LEU A 284 2.32 -13.92 5.04
N ASP A 285 3.38 -13.17 5.31
CA ASP A 285 3.50 -12.35 6.50
C ASP A 285 2.51 -11.17 6.54
N ARG A 286 2.10 -10.68 5.35
CA ARG A 286 1.00 -9.72 5.19
C ARG A 286 -0.38 -10.37 5.34
N GLY A 287 -0.45 -11.70 5.48
CA GLY A 287 -1.71 -12.45 5.46
C GLY A 287 -2.41 -12.38 4.10
N LEU A 288 -1.63 -12.18 3.02
CA LEU A 288 -2.18 -11.84 1.71
C LEU A 288 -2.31 -13.04 0.77
N PRO A 289 -3.40 -13.02 -0.02
CA PRO A 289 -4.71 -12.46 0.34
C PRO A 289 -5.37 -13.28 1.45
N SER A 290 -6.45 -12.77 2.07
CA SER A 290 -7.12 -13.50 3.15
C SER A 290 -7.60 -14.88 2.66
N GLY A 291 -7.26 -15.93 3.42
CA GLY A 291 -7.53 -17.32 3.05
C GLY A 291 -6.66 -17.88 1.93
N SER A 292 -5.63 -17.15 1.51
CA SER A 292 -4.59 -17.62 0.60
C SER A 292 -3.80 -18.75 1.22
N THR A 293 -3.58 -19.79 0.44
CA THR A 293 -2.63 -20.85 0.75
C THR A 293 -1.22 -20.55 0.25
N GLY A 294 -1.07 -19.45 -0.51
CA GLY A 294 0.17 -19.08 -1.17
C GLY A 294 0.58 -20.08 -2.25
N ASN A 295 -0.39 -20.76 -2.86
CA ASN A 295 -0.10 -21.79 -3.85
C ASN A 295 0.18 -21.15 -5.21
N PRO A 296 1.35 -21.39 -5.83
CA PRO A 296 1.65 -20.83 -7.14
C PRO A 296 0.80 -21.49 -8.23
N ASP A 297 0.35 -20.70 -9.20
CA ASP A 297 -0.43 -21.18 -10.36
C ASP A 297 0.45 -21.93 -11.38
N GLY A 298 1.77 -21.78 -11.27
CA GLY A 298 2.76 -22.40 -12.14
C GLY A 298 4.18 -22.01 -11.74
N SER A 299 5.16 -22.39 -12.55
CA SER A 299 6.54 -21.89 -12.42
C SER A 299 6.62 -20.40 -12.75
N VAL A 300 7.76 -19.77 -12.46
CA VAL A 300 8.04 -18.41 -12.93
C VAL A 300 8.04 -18.42 -14.46
N ALA A 301 7.33 -17.47 -15.04
CA ALA A 301 7.21 -17.29 -16.49
C ALA A 301 7.81 -15.95 -16.90
N THR A 302 8.17 -15.85 -18.19
CA THR A 302 8.69 -14.62 -18.78
C THR A 302 7.57 -13.86 -19.48
N LEU A 303 7.41 -12.58 -19.15
CA LEU A 303 6.60 -11.64 -19.93
C LEU A 303 7.50 -10.99 -20.97
N LEU A 304 7.10 -11.09 -22.24
CA LEU A 304 7.73 -10.36 -23.34
C LEU A 304 6.89 -9.12 -23.63
N LEU A 305 7.46 -7.94 -23.35
CA LEU A 305 6.87 -6.67 -23.76
C LEU A 305 7.53 -6.22 -25.05
N THR A 306 6.78 -6.34 -26.15
CA THR A 306 7.22 -5.95 -27.49
C THR A 306 7.53 -4.45 -27.62
N GLU A 307 7.00 -3.63 -26.71
CA GLU A 307 7.14 -2.16 -26.74
C GLU A 307 8.25 -1.62 -25.82
N LEU A 308 8.87 -2.45 -24.98
CA LEU A 308 9.86 -2.04 -23.98
C LEU A 308 11.18 -2.82 -24.18
N ASP A 309 11.98 -2.37 -25.15
CA ASP A 309 13.40 -2.69 -25.37
C ASP A 309 13.96 -3.94 -24.65
N ASN A 310 13.55 -5.13 -25.09
CA ASN A 310 14.09 -6.43 -24.64
C ASN A 310 14.15 -6.65 -23.12
N GLN A 311 13.35 -5.95 -22.31
CA GLN A 311 13.30 -6.20 -20.87
C GLN A 311 12.60 -7.52 -20.60
N THR A 312 13.37 -8.51 -20.13
CA THR A 312 12.83 -9.79 -19.65
C THR A 312 12.23 -9.57 -18.27
N ILE A 313 10.91 -9.59 -18.19
CA ILE A 313 10.19 -9.51 -16.92
C ILE A 313 9.86 -10.93 -16.49
N LEU A 314 10.17 -11.26 -15.25
CA LEU A 314 9.78 -12.52 -14.65
C LEU A 314 8.52 -12.30 -13.83
N PHE A 315 7.57 -13.21 -13.91
CA PHE A 315 6.40 -13.16 -13.06
C PHE A 315 5.98 -14.56 -12.58
N GLN A 316 5.34 -14.61 -11.43
CA GLN A 316 4.66 -15.80 -10.94
C GLN A 316 3.35 -15.35 -10.28
N SER A 317 2.24 -15.96 -10.67
CA SER A 317 0.93 -15.73 -10.07
C SER A 317 0.58 -16.82 -9.06
N PHE A 318 -0.32 -16.48 -8.15
CA PHE A 318 -0.69 -17.32 -7.02
C PHE A 318 -2.19 -17.29 -6.76
N ASP A 319 -2.69 -18.41 -6.23
CA ASP A 319 -4.06 -18.64 -5.83
C ASP A 319 -5.08 -18.18 -6.90
N GLN A 320 -4.87 -18.66 -8.13
CA GLN A 320 -5.67 -18.36 -9.33
C GLN A 320 -5.58 -16.89 -9.77
N GLY A 321 -4.39 -16.31 -9.72
CA GLY A 321 -4.15 -14.92 -10.13
C GLY A 321 -4.63 -13.86 -9.15
N ARG A 322 -4.92 -14.22 -7.89
CA ARG A 322 -5.31 -13.23 -6.85
C ARG A 322 -4.16 -12.32 -6.42
N TRP A 323 -2.92 -12.72 -6.70
CA TRP A 323 -1.73 -11.90 -6.49
C TRP A 323 -0.57 -12.43 -7.34
N ALA A 324 0.45 -11.60 -7.53
CA ALA A 324 1.62 -11.95 -8.31
C ALA A 324 2.89 -11.31 -7.78
N ILE A 325 4.00 -12.00 -7.99
CA ILE A 325 5.36 -11.50 -7.82
C ILE A 325 5.90 -11.17 -9.20
N ILE A 326 6.39 -9.94 -9.38
CA ILE A 326 6.92 -9.44 -10.65
C ILE A 326 8.33 -8.93 -10.45
N GLN A 327 9.27 -9.37 -11.27
CA GLN A 327 10.65 -8.91 -11.26
C GLN A 327 10.97 -8.27 -12.61
N THR A 328 11.17 -6.95 -12.61
CA THR A 328 11.34 -6.13 -13.82
C THR A 328 12.75 -6.19 -14.40
N SER A 329 13.71 -6.76 -13.68
CA SER A 329 15.08 -7.00 -14.15
C SER A 329 15.65 -8.28 -13.55
N LYS A 330 16.10 -9.21 -14.41
CA LYS A 330 16.67 -10.51 -14.03
C LYS A 330 17.94 -10.39 -13.17
N VAL A 331 18.72 -9.32 -13.33
CA VAL A 331 20.05 -9.19 -12.71
C VAL A 331 20.00 -8.48 -11.37
N ASN A 332 19.24 -7.38 -11.25
CA ASN A 332 19.26 -6.49 -10.09
C ASN A 332 17.87 -6.01 -9.62
N GLY A 333 16.79 -6.45 -10.26
CA GLY A 333 15.44 -6.04 -9.85
C GLY A 333 15.05 -6.79 -8.59
N GLU A 334 14.73 -6.08 -7.51
CA GLU A 334 14.00 -6.68 -6.38
C GLU A 334 12.59 -7.04 -6.87
N PRO A 335 12.09 -8.27 -6.63
CA PRO A 335 10.73 -8.62 -6.99
C PRO A 335 9.72 -7.76 -6.24
N ILE A 336 8.63 -7.45 -6.92
CA ILE A 336 7.54 -6.60 -6.46
C ILE A 336 6.29 -7.44 -6.27
N LEU A 337 5.64 -7.27 -5.13
CA LEU A 337 4.37 -7.89 -4.82
C LEU A 337 3.21 -6.99 -5.28
N ILE A 338 2.40 -7.47 -6.22
CA ILE A 338 1.12 -6.86 -6.58
C ILE A 338 -0.01 -7.74 -6.06
N THR A 339 -0.91 -7.15 -5.27
CA THR A 339 -2.05 -7.86 -4.68
C THR A 339 -3.38 -7.30 -5.16
N SER A 340 -4.48 -7.99 -4.84
CA SER A 340 -5.81 -7.40 -4.92
C SER A 340 -5.89 -6.08 -4.12
N PRO A 341 -6.66 -5.08 -4.59
CA PRO A 341 -7.51 -5.09 -5.79
C PRO A 341 -6.77 -4.89 -7.12
N PHE A 342 -5.49 -4.50 -7.09
CA PHE A 342 -4.83 -3.98 -8.29
C PHE A 342 -4.59 -5.05 -9.34
N ILE A 343 -4.20 -6.26 -8.95
CA ILE A 343 -4.05 -7.34 -9.92
C ILE A 343 -5.39 -7.72 -10.57
N GLU A 344 -6.48 -7.72 -9.79
CA GLU A 344 -7.83 -8.04 -10.27
C GLU A 344 -8.29 -7.07 -11.37
N LEU A 345 -7.91 -5.78 -11.29
CA LEU A 345 -8.18 -4.82 -12.37
C LEU A 345 -7.64 -5.27 -13.73
N PHE A 346 -6.54 -6.02 -13.73
CA PHE A 346 -5.86 -6.40 -14.96
C PHE A 346 -6.23 -7.81 -15.40
N VAL A 347 -6.38 -8.75 -14.45
CA VAL A 347 -6.45 -10.18 -14.77
C VAL A 347 -7.86 -10.77 -14.64
N THR A 348 -8.82 -10.08 -14.00
CA THR A 348 -10.16 -10.63 -13.82
C THR A 348 -10.85 -10.93 -15.16
N GLY A 349 -11.34 -12.17 -15.31
CA GLY A 349 -11.99 -12.64 -16.53
C GLY A 349 -11.02 -13.01 -17.67
N GLN A 350 -9.71 -12.87 -17.47
CA GLN A 350 -8.70 -13.23 -18.46
C GLN A 350 -8.24 -14.66 -18.27
N LYS A 351 -8.19 -15.43 -19.36
CA LYS A 351 -7.62 -16.79 -19.36
C LYS A 351 -6.10 -16.79 -19.39
N ASP A 352 -5.52 -15.74 -19.97
CA ASP A 352 -4.08 -15.54 -20.09
C ASP A 352 -3.63 -14.35 -19.23
N ILE A 353 -3.22 -14.66 -17.99
CA ILE A 353 -2.71 -13.70 -17.02
C ILE A 353 -1.47 -12.97 -17.55
N ALA A 354 -0.61 -13.66 -18.29
CA ALA A 354 0.63 -13.09 -18.80
C ALA A 354 0.33 -11.95 -19.79
N SER A 355 -0.54 -12.22 -20.77
CA SER A 355 -0.97 -11.21 -21.75
C SER A 355 -1.70 -10.04 -21.10
N ALA A 356 -2.52 -10.31 -20.07
CA ALA A 356 -3.23 -9.29 -19.33
C ALA A 356 -2.30 -8.33 -18.57
N LEU A 357 -1.30 -8.89 -17.87
CA LEU A 357 -0.26 -8.10 -17.19
C LEU A 357 0.59 -7.33 -18.19
N ALA A 358 0.94 -7.94 -19.32
CA ALA A 358 1.69 -7.27 -20.38
C ALA A 358 0.96 -6.02 -20.90
N LYS A 359 -0.35 -6.14 -21.16
CA LYS A 359 -1.20 -5.00 -21.55
C LYS A 359 -1.31 -3.95 -20.45
N ALA A 360 -1.43 -4.35 -19.18
CA ALA A 360 -1.46 -3.39 -18.08
C ALA A 360 -0.15 -2.60 -18.02
N PHE A 361 0.99 -3.27 -18.16
CA PHE A 361 2.28 -2.58 -18.08
C PHE A 361 2.60 -1.74 -19.31
N SER A 362 2.09 -2.07 -20.49
CA SER A 362 2.20 -1.18 -21.65
C SER A 362 1.41 0.12 -21.47
N LEU A 363 0.31 0.08 -20.71
CA LEU A 363 -0.52 1.26 -20.41
C LEU A 363 0.07 2.10 -19.26
N TYR A 364 0.34 1.47 -18.10
CA TYR A 364 0.69 2.16 -16.86
C TYR A 364 2.22 2.23 -16.61
N GLY A 365 3.01 1.52 -17.41
CA GLY A 365 4.44 1.29 -17.16
C GLY A 365 4.68 0.15 -16.18
N MET A 366 5.96 -0.15 -15.88
CA MET A 366 6.32 -1.17 -14.90
C MET A 366 5.87 -0.79 -13.48
N PRO A 367 5.51 -1.77 -12.63
CA PRO A 367 5.40 -1.52 -11.19
C PRO A 367 6.78 -1.15 -10.64
N VAL A 368 6.83 -0.22 -9.67
CA VAL A 368 8.08 0.28 -9.07
C VAL A 368 8.14 0.11 -7.55
N SER A 369 7.04 -0.30 -6.93
CA SER A 369 6.95 -0.60 -5.50
C SER A 369 5.98 -1.77 -5.30
N ASP A 370 6.07 -2.45 -4.16
CA ASP A 370 4.97 -3.29 -3.68
C ASP A 370 3.69 -2.48 -3.54
N SER A 371 2.54 -3.15 -3.41
CA SER A 371 1.35 -2.50 -2.84
C SER A 371 1.62 -2.09 -1.39
N TYR A 372 1.32 -0.84 -1.03
CA TYR A 372 1.60 -0.26 0.29
C TYR A 372 0.40 0.53 0.84
N ALA A 373 0.33 0.63 2.17
CA ALA A 373 -0.67 1.44 2.86
C ALA A 373 -0.07 2.73 3.44
N LEU A 374 -0.74 3.87 3.21
CA LEU A 374 -0.35 5.18 3.73
C LEU A 374 -1.56 6.07 4.08
N PRO A 375 -1.38 7.07 4.96
CA PRO A 375 -2.41 8.06 5.22
C PRO A 375 -2.68 8.98 4.03
N LEU A 376 -3.95 9.36 3.83
CA LEU A 376 -4.33 10.36 2.82
C LEU A 376 -3.51 11.65 2.92
N ALA A 377 -3.21 12.12 4.13
CA ALA A 377 -2.40 13.31 4.40
C ALA A 377 -1.01 13.28 3.76
N TYR A 378 -0.46 12.08 3.55
CA TYR A 378 0.87 11.86 2.96
C TYR A 378 0.80 12.09 1.46
N VAL A 379 -0.22 11.51 0.82
CA VAL A 379 -0.48 11.67 -0.60
C VAL A 379 -0.82 13.12 -0.96
N LEU A 380 -1.55 13.82 -0.08
CA LEU A 380 -1.91 15.23 -0.24
C LEU A 380 -0.71 16.20 -0.21
N GLN A 381 0.50 15.74 0.15
CA GLN A 381 1.72 16.55 0.04
C GLN A 381 2.16 16.74 -1.41
N ASN A 382 1.83 15.80 -2.30
CA ASN A 382 2.10 15.93 -3.71
C ASN A 382 0.99 16.80 -4.37
N PRO A 383 1.31 17.97 -4.95
CA PRO A 383 0.31 18.86 -5.52
C PRO A 383 -0.47 18.26 -6.69
N GLU A 384 0.17 17.44 -7.52
CA GLU A 384 -0.47 16.77 -8.65
C GLU A 384 -1.51 15.78 -8.14
N ILE A 385 -1.12 14.95 -7.15
CA ILE A 385 -2.05 13.98 -6.58
C ILE A 385 -3.19 14.69 -5.86
N LYS A 386 -2.87 15.68 -5.02
CA LYS A 386 -3.86 16.50 -4.29
C LYS A 386 -4.91 17.07 -5.23
N THR A 387 -4.48 17.57 -6.39
CA THR A 387 -5.38 18.10 -7.42
C THR A 387 -6.23 17.00 -8.03
N ALA A 388 -5.62 15.85 -8.36
CA ALA A 388 -6.31 14.74 -8.99
C ALA A 388 -7.36 14.04 -8.11
N ILE A 389 -7.18 14.03 -6.78
CA ILE A 389 -8.16 13.45 -5.84
C ILE A 389 -9.13 14.46 -5.24
N ALA A 390 -8.97 15.75 -5.55
CA ALA A 390 -9.89 16.79 -5.08
C ALA A 390 -11.32 16.49 -5.56
N GLY A 391 -12.27 16.46 -4.61
CA GLY A 391 -13.67 16.12 -4.89
C GLY A 391 -13.95 14.62 -5.10
N ARG A 392 -12.93 13.76 -5.18
CA ARG A 392 -13.09 12.29 -5.30
C ARG A 392 -13.03 11.57 -3.96
N ILE A 393 -12.33 12.16 -2.99
CA ILE A 393 -12.15 11.64 -1.64
C ILE A 393 -12.50 12.74 -0.66
N THR A 394 -13.29 12.42 0.37
CA THR A 394 -13.63 13.36 1.44
C THR A 394 -12.37 13.69 2.24
N ASN A 395 -12.01 14.97 2.30
CA ASN A 395 -10.86 15.44 3.09
C ASN A 395 -11.21 15.71 4.57
N GLU A 396 -12.43 15.40 4.99
CA GLU A 396 -12.89 15.57 6.38
C GLU A 396 -12.06 14.73 7.36
N HIS A 397 -11.43 13.66 6.87
CA HIS A 397 -10.56 12.76 7.63
C HIS A 397 -9.24 12.55 6.88
N PRO A 398 -8.24 13.43 7.05
CA PRO A 398 -6.97 13.36 6.30
C PRO A 398 -6.12 12.13 6.67
N TYR A 399 -6.51 11.36 7.68
CA TYR A 399 -5.78 10.17 8.12
C TYR A 399 -6.45 8.85 7.74
N ILE A 400 -7.41 8.88 6.80
CA ILE A 400 -7.95 7.63 6.25
C ILE A 400 -6.83 6.79 5.62
N PRO A 401 -6.85 5.46 5.83
CA PRO A 401 -5.94 4.56 5.15
C PRO A 401 -6.24 4.48 3.65
N LEU A 402 -5.21 4.69 2.85
CA LEU A 402 -5.20 4.41 1.42
C LEU A 402 -4.36 3.16 1.17
N LEU A 403 -4.79 2.31 0.25
CA LEU A 403 -3.96 1.28 -0.34
C LEU A 403 -3.53 1.76 -1.73
N VAL A 404 -2.24 1.66 -2.05
CA VAL A 404 -1.68 2.22 -3.28
C VAL A 404 -0.77 1.22 -3.98
N GLN A 405 -0.82 1.21 -5.31
CA GLN A 405 0.14 0.52 -6.17
C GLN A 405 0.75 1.53 -7.15
N ARG A 406 2.08 1.70 -7.09
CA ARG A 406 2.82 2.62 -7.96
C ARG A 406 3.31 1.91 -9.22
N PHE A 407 3.14 2.58 -10.35
CA PHE A 407 3.70 2.24 -11.67
C PHE A 407 4.54 3.41 -12.19
N GLN A 408 5.34 3.21 -13.23
CA GLN A 408 6.19 4.27 -13.80
C GLN A 408 5.40 5.50 -14.29
N ARG A 409 4.18 5.34 -14.81
CA ARG A 409 3.38 6.45 -15.40
C ARG A 409 2.29 7.00 -14.49
N GLY A 410 2.09 6.39 -13.33
CA GLY A 410 1.06 6.83 -12.37
C GLY A 410 0.92 5.89 -11.17
N LEU A 411 -0.12 6.09 -10.38
CA LEU A 411 -0.49 5.21 -9.27
C LEU A 411 -1.96 4.86 -9.31
N TRP A 412 -2.27 3.64 -8.88
CA TRP A 412 -3.62 3.25 -8.53
C TRP A 412 -3.82 3.43 -7.03
N VAL A 413 -4.91 4.10 -6.65
CA VAL A 413 -5.30 4.34 -5.26
C VAL A 413 -6.61 3.61 -5.00
N ALA A 414 -6.65 2.81 -3.93
CA ALA A 414 -7.85 2.18 -3.41
C ALA A 414 -8.21 2.81 -2.04
N VAL A 415 -9.46 3.21 -1.88
CA VAL A 415 -9.99 3.86 -0.66
C VAL A 415 -11.36 3.28 -0.31
N ALA A 416 -11.73 3.28 0.97
CA ALA A 416 -13.06 2.83 1.39
C ALA A 416 -14.16 3.68 0.74
N LYS A 417 -15.22 3.05 0.22
CA LYS A 417 -16.36 3.71 -0.44
C LYS A 417 -17.05 4.76 0.44
N GLY A 418 -17.03 4.58 1.75
CA GLY A 418 -17.58 5.57 2.70
C GLY A 418 -16.83 6.92 2.71
N ALA A 419 -15.58 6.94 2.22
CA ALA A 419 -14.79 8.16 2.08
C ALA A 419 -14.89 8.78 0.67
N VAL A 420 -15.72 8.23 -0.22
CA VAL A 420 -16.03 8.83 -1.52
C VAL A 420 -17.31 9.65 -1.38
N PRO A 421 -17.33 10.93 -1.79
CA PRO A 421 -18.57 11.73 -1.78
C PRO A 421 -19.67 11.01 -2.57
N LYS A 422 -20.90 11.03 -2.06
CA LYS A 422 -22.05 10.56 -2.85
C LYS A 422 -22.23 11.50 -4.03
N ALA A 423 -22.40 10.95 -5.24
CA ALA A 423 -22.88 11.75 -6.36
C ALA A 423 -24.29 12.25 -6.02
N ASP A 424 -24.49 13.56 -6.13
CA ASP A 424 -25.77 14.23 -5.89
C ASP A 424 -26.85 13.80 -6.89
#